data_AF-A0A7R9MJB9-F1
#
_entry.id   AF-A0A7R9MJB9-F1
#
_cell.length_a   1.000
_cell.length_b   1.000
_cell.length_c   1.000
_cell.angle_alpha   90.00
_cell.angle_beta   90.00
_cell.angle_gamma   90.00
#
_symmetry.space_group_name_H-M   'P 1'
#
loop_
_entity.id
_entity.type
_entity.pdbx_description
1 polymer ?
#
loop_
_entity_poly.entity_id
_entity_poly.type
_entity_poly.pdbx_seq_one_letter_code
_entity_poly.pdbx_strand_id
1 'polypeptide(L)'
;MFDKYFEIGVNSSKYHGPVSFGSSIKNAILKAILESAETNNPNIESDFTEMVSSCNDVISAEVPNSLRDIAKSIKDKQTFRQLSDEEALQVLYKGTDESSLKFKEFLEKHGHRGYREFDPMYKTWKEDPIPLVSELKTPLSYWRRLLIQKLLLPWCRRGVGYRELSKHFLIWMNNKYRQGFRLLSKQMVKEGLLPTADSFFYLTTNEVEALCNGDRDPLILARVRHRKRLYPKMDKYKFEEFIKGPEMIPRNFEDRIIPPNLGTGMVQMKGTPVSNGSIKARVCVSEDITEADNIQ
;
A
#
# COMPACT_ATOMS: atom_id res chain seq x y z
N MET A 1 -0.95 35.71 4.40
CA MET A 1 -1.08 34.35 5.00
C MET A 1 -1.60 33.34 3.98
N PHE A 2 -2.59 33.70 3.16
CA PHE A 2 -3.14 32.84 2.10
C PHE A 2 -2.09 32.52 1.00
N ASP A 3 -1.27 33.50 0.62
CA ASP A 3 -0.22 33.32 -0.41
C ASP A 3 0.80 32.25 -0.06
N LYS A 4 1.21 32.18 1.22
CA LYS A 4 2.13 31.16 1.72
C LYS A 4 1.52 29.75 1.64
N TYR A 5 0.22 29.61 1.89
CA TYR A 5 -0.47 28.32 1.76
C TYR A 5 -0.68 27.92 0.30
N PHE A 6 -0.98 28.90 -0.56
CA PHE A 6 -1.08 28.71 -2.00
C PHE A 6 0.26 28.24 -2.59
N GLU A 7 1.36 28.87 -2.20
CA GLU A 7 2.71 28.51 -2.61
C GLU A 7 3.10 27.08 -2.16
N ILE A 8 2.87 26.74 -0.88
CA ILE A 8 3.08 25.37 -0.37
C ILE A 8 2.25 24.37 -1.18
N GLY A 9 1.04 24.76 -1.56
CA GLY A 9 0.13 23.96 -2.36
C GLY A 9 0.59 23.68 -3.77
N VAL A 10 0.93 24.73 -4.50
CA VAL A 10 1.48 24.65 -5.86
C VAL A 10 2.76 23.83 -5.86
N ASN A 11 3.65 24.06 -4.88
CA ASN A 11 4.87 23.27 -4.73
C ASN A 11 4.55 21.80 -4.44
N SER A 12 3.66 21.50 -3.50
CA SER A 12 3.27 20.12 -3.19
C SER A 12 2.69 19.41 -4.41
N SER A 13 1.83 20.07 -5.20
CA SER A 13 1.28 19.53 -6.44
C SER A 13 2.38 19.31 -7.50
N LYS A 14 3.29 20.26 -7.66
CA LYS A 14 4.43 20.19 -8.58
C LYS A 14 5.36 19.02 -8.29
N TYR A 15 5.57 18.70 -7.00
CA TYR A 15 6.43 17.59 -6.59
C TYR A 15 5.70 16.25 -6.46
N HIS A 16 4.39 16.23 -6.21
CA HIS A 16 3.64 14.98 -6.00
C HIS A 16 3.67 14.04 -7.22
N GLY A 17 3.47 14.56 -8.43
CA GLY A 17 3.53 13.78 -9.66
C GLY A 17 4.90 13.11 -9.86
N PRO A 18 6.00 13.88 -9.90
CA PRO A 18 7.36 13.34 -10.01
C PRO A 18 7.76 12.37 -8.88
N VAL A 19 7.38 12.65 -7.63
CA VAL A 19 7.67 11.77 -6.49
C VAL A 19 6.92 10.44 -6.59
N SER A 20 5.64 10.48 -6.99
CA SER A 20 4.83 9.28 -7.19
C SER A 20 5.36 8.42 -8.34
N PHE A 21 5.66 9.05 -9.48
CA PHE A 21 6.25 8.36 -10.64
C PHE A 21 7.63 7.78 -10.32
N GLY A 22 8.48 8.54 -9.63
CA GLY A 22 9.79 8.08 -9.18
C GLY A 22 9.71 6.93 -8.18
N SER A 23 8.73 6.93 -7.27
CA SER A 23 8.47 5.79 -6.38
C SER A 23 8.06 4.54 -7.16
N SER A 24 7.21 4.69 -8.19
CA SER A 24 6.78 3.57 -9.04
C SER A 24 7.94 2.95 -9.82
N ILE A 25 8.83 3.77 -10.41
CA ILE A 25 10.03 3.28 -11.11
C ILE A 25 10.95 2.51 -10.14
N LYS A 26 11.18 3.04 -8.94
CA LYS A 26 12.03 2.37 -7.93
C LYS A 26 11.45 1.02 -7.50
N ASN A 27 10.14 0.98 -7.29
CA ASN A 27 9.43 -0.26 -6.97
C ASN A 27 9.50 -1.27 -8.11
N ALA A 28 9.37 -0.83 -9.37
CA ALA A 28 9.49 -1.68 -10.54
C ALA A 28 10.91 -2.29 -10.70
N ILE A 29 11.95 -1.49 -10.44
CA ILE A 29 13.34 -1.99 -10.44
C ILE A 29 13.54 -3.04 -9.34
N LEU A 30 13.02 -2.81 -8.13
CA LEU A 30 13.12 -3.77 -7.03
C LEU A 30 12.40 -5.08 -7.39
N LYS A 31 11.19 -5.02 -7.97
CA LYS A 31 10.44 -6.19 -8.44
C LYS A 31 11.18 -6.97 -9.53
N ALA A 32 11.70 -6.29 -10.55
CA ALA A 32 12.46 -6.93 -11.62
C ALA A 32 13.71 -7.68 -11.10
N ILE A 33 14.36 -7.17 -10.05
CA ILE A 33 15.49 -7.85 -9.42
C ILE A 33 15.04 -9.09 -8.66
N LEU A 34 13.90 -9.05 -7.95
CA LEU A 34 13.32 -10.21 -7.26
C LEU A 34 12.90 -11.30 -8.24
N GLU A 35 12.22 -10.92 -9.32
CA GLU A 35 11.84 -11.82 -10.43
C GLU A 35 13.06 -12.45 -11.11
N SER A 36 14.16 -11.69 -11.25
CA SER A 36 15.40 -12.21 -11.83
C SER A 36 16.17 -13.19 -10.94
N ALA A 37 15.84 -13.23 -9.64
CA ALA A 37 16.46 -14.14 -8.68
C ALA A 37 15.76 -15.51 -8.67
N GLU A 38 14.43 -15.54 -8.88
CA GLU A 38 13.63 -16.75 -9.00
C GLU A 38 12.51 -16.57 -10.03
N THR A 39 12.75 -17.03 -11.26
CA THR A 39 11.69 -17.10 -12.28
C THR A 39 10.64 -18.12 -11.85
N ASN A 40 9.39 -17.67 -11.69
CA ASN A 40 8.19 -18.43 -11.24
C ASN A 40 7.94 -18.55 -9.73
N ASN A 41 8.51 -17.69 -8.87
CA ASN A 41 8.09 -17.66 -7.46
C ASN A 41 6.68 -17.01 -7.33
N PRO A 42 5.65 -17.77 -6.87
CA PRO A 42 4.28 -17.25 -6.74
C PRO A 42 4.13 -16.20 -5.63
N ASN A 43 5.15 -16.02 -4.78
CA ASN A 43 5.12 -15.14 -3.62
C ASN A 43 5.79 -13.77 -3.85
N ILE A 44 6.32 -13.48 -5.05
CA ILE A 44 7.06 -12.24 -5.34
C ILE A 44 6.28 -10.98 -4.95
N GLU A 45 4.97 -10.95 -5.20
CA GLU A 45 4.11 -9.82 -4.83
C GLU A 45 3.94 -9.66 -3.31
N SER A 46 3.87 -10.79 -2.58
CA SER A 46 3.82 -10.80 -1.12
C SER A 46 5.14 -10.35 -0.53
N ASP A 47 6.26 -10.90 -1.00
CA ASP A 47 7.61 -10.60 -0.51
C ASP A 47 7.96 -9.13 -0.77
N PHE A 48 7.61 -8.62 -1.95
CA PHE A 48 7.73 -7.20 -2.28
C PHE A 48 6.93 -6.33 -1.32
N THR A 49 5.67 -6.69 -1.07
CA THR A 49 4.77 -5.95 -0.17
C THR A 49 5.30 -5.96 1.26
N GLU A 50 5.78 -7.10 1.76
CA GLU A 50 6.37 -7.24 3.09
C GLU A 50 7.62 -6.35 3.25
N MET A 51 8.53 -6.38 2.27
CA MET A 51 9.77 -5.58 2.30
C MET A 51 9.52 -4.07 2.36
N VAL A 52 8.49 -3.60 1.67
CA VAL A 52 8.13 -2.18 1.58
C VAL A 52 7.17 -1.75 2.72
N SER A 53 6.40 -2.68 3.30
CA SER A 53 5.45 -2.42 4.38
C SER A 53 6.12 -2.07 5.72
N SER A 54 7.34 -2.58 5.96
CA SER A 54 8.12 -2.35 7.19
C SER A 54 8.85 -1.00 7.17
N CYS A 55 8.08 0.07 7.04
CA CYS A 55 8.51 1.41 7.39
C CYS A 55 8.23 1.63 8.88
N ASN A 56 9.15 1.20 9.73
CA ASN A 56 9.47 1.76 11.05
C ASN A 56 10.67 0.98 11.60
N ASP A 57 11.50 1.61 12.43
CA ASP A 57 12.61 0.96 13.11
C ASP A 57 12.11 -0.22 13.96
N VAL A 58 12.51 -1.47 13.68
CA VAL A 58 12.01 -2.64 14.43
C VAL A 58 13.10 -3.68 14.74
N ILE A 59 13.01 -4.18 15.98
CA ILE A 59 13.73 -5.29 16.64
C ILE A 59 13.73 -6.61 15.83
N SER A 60 12.85 -6.76 14.83
CA SER A 60 12.77 -7.93 13.93
C SER A 60 14.01 -8.16 13.05
N ALA A 61 14.97 -7.23 13.04
CA ALA A 61 16.23 -7.37 12.31
C ALA A 61 17.20 -8.39 12.94
N GLU A 62 16.96 -8.85 14.18
CA GLU A 62 17.89 -9.73 14.89
C GLU A 62 17.97 -11.14 14.28
N VAL A 63 16.84 -11.77 13.96
CA VAL A 63 16.80 -13.11 13.35
C VAL A 63 17.57 -13.16 12.01
N PRO A 64 17.32 -12.26 11.03
CA PRO A 64 18.09 -12.22 9.78
C PRO A 64 19.57 -11.88 9.97
N ASN A 65 19.94 -11.15 11.04
CA ASN A 65 21.33 -10.83 11.34
C ASN A 65 22.06 -12.05 11.93
N SER A 66 21.46 -12.76 12.87
CA SER A 66 22.03 -13.98 13.46
C SER A 66 22.20 -15.10 12.42
N LEU A 67 21.21 -15.32 11.54
CA LEU A 67 21.34 -16.26 10.42
C LEU A 67 22.46 -15.86 9.46
N ARG A 68 22.66 -14.55 9.23
CA ARG A 68 23.79 -14.05 8.43
C ARG A 68 25.14 -14.35 9.08
N ASP A 69 25.24 -14.20 10.39
CA ASP A 69 26.48 -14.43 11.12
C ASP A 69 26.84 -15.92 11.19
N ILE A 70 25.84 -16.80 11.30
CA ILE A 70 26.00 -18.25 11.12
C ILE A 70 26.54 -18.53 9.72
N ALA A 71 25.84 -18.07 8.67
CA ALA A 71 26.24 -18.30 7.28
C ALA A 71 27.66 -17.78 6.95
N LYS A 72 28.09 -16.68 7.58
CA LYS A 72 29.45 -16.14 7.41
C LYS A 72 30.52 -17.02 8.04
N SER A 73 30.24 -17.58 9.22
CA SER A 73 31.17 -18.40 10.00
C SER A 73 31.39 -19.82 9.45
N ILE A 74 30.55 -20.26 8.51
CA ILE A 74 30.78 -21.51 7.77
C ILE A 74 32.05 -21.38 6.93
N LYS A 75 33.07 -22.20 7.25
CA LYS A 75 34.39 -22.15 6.61
C LYS A 75 34.35 -22.57 5.14
N ASP A 76 33.74 -23.72 4.84
CA ASP A 76 33.65 -24.25 3.48
C ASP A 76 32.21 -24.13 2.94
N LYS A 77 31.90 -22.96 2.41
CA LYS A 77 30.56 -22.62 1.89
C LYS A 77 30.22 -23.37 0.61
N GLN A 78 31.21 -23.82 -0.16
CA GLN A 78 30.96 -24.56 -1.40
C GLN A 78 30.52 -25.97 -1.08
N THR A 79 31.24 -26.67 -0.22
CA THR A 79 30.88 -28.02 0.22
C THR A 79 29.58 -28.01 1.02
N PHE A 80 29.38 -27.05 1.93
CA PHE A 80 28.16 -26.95 2.73
C PHE A 80 26.88 -26.81 1.87
N ARG A 81 26.98 -26.13 0.72
CA ARG A 81 25.86 -25.98 -0.23
C ARG A 81 25.53 -27.25 -1.00
N GLN A 82 26.49 -28.14 -1.18
CA GLN A 82 26.32 -29.38 -1.92
C GLN A 82 25.72 -30.51 -1.07
N LEU A 83 25.78 -30.38 0.26
CA LEU A 83 25.12 -31.29 1.18
C LEU A 83 23.59 -31.22 1.03
N SER A 84 22.89 -32.31 1.35
CA SER A 84 21.43 -32.26 1.61
C SER A 84 21.11 -31.40 2.85
N ASP A 85 19.87 -30.94 2.99
CA ASP A 85 19.47 -30.08 4.11
C ASP A 85 19.62 -30.82 5.44
N GLU A 86 19.37 -32.13 5.45
CA GLU A 86 19.55 -33.02 6.58
C GLU A 86 21.03 -33.19 6.95
N GLU A 87 21.92 -33.41 5.98
CA GLU A 87 23.36 -33.54 6.23
C GLU A 87 23.96 -32.23 6.73
N ALA A 88 23.58 -31.11 6.11
CA ALA A 88 24.03 -29.78 6.53
C ALA A 88 23.52 -29.44 7.95
N LEU A 89 22.29 -29.86 8.29
CA LEU A 89 21.76 -29.75 9.65
C LEU A 89 22.61 -30.56 10.63
N GLN A 90 22.96 -31.80 10.29
CA GLN A 90 23.82 -32.64 11.13
C GLN A 90 25.20 -32.02 11.35
N VAL A 91 25.78 -31.39 10.32
CA VAL A 91 27.05 -30.65 10.43
C VAL A 91 26.95 -29.52 11.45
N LEU A 92 25.89 -28.71 11.39
CA LEU A 92 25.67 -27.60 12.34
C LEU A 92 25.31 -28.07 13.76
N TYR A 93 24.64 -29.21 13.91
CA TYR A 93 24.28 -29.76 15.21
C TYR A 93 25.44 -30.48 15.91
N LYS A 94 26.19 -31.31 15.18
CA LYS A 94 27.27 -32.12 15.74
C LYS A 94 28.61 -31.40 15.77
N GLY A 95 28.77 -30.36 14.95
CA GLY A 95 29.99 -29.57 14.91
C GLY A 95 30.25 -28.80 16.21
N THR A 96 31.52 -28.49 16.40
CA THR A 96 32.04 -27.64 17.50
C THR A 96 32.66 -26.36 16.96
N ASP A 97 32.47 -26.07 15.67
CA ASP A 97 32.98 -24.87 15.02
C ASP A 97 32.08 -23.65 15.29
N GLU A 98 32.58 -22.47 14.91
CA GLU A 98 31.91 -21.19 15.17
C GLU A 98 30.49 -21.16 14.60
N SER A 99 30.28 -21.74 13.41
CA SER A 99 28.94 -21.86 12.80
C SER A 99 28.00 -22.75 13.60
N SER A 100 28.49 -23.88 14.10
CA SER A 100 27.68 -24.80 14.91
C SER A 100 27.30 -24.20 16.27
N LEU A 101 28.24 -23.49 16.91
CA LEU A 101 27.99 -22.79 18.17
C LEU A 101 26.94 -21.68 18.00
N LYS A 102 27.10 -20.83 16.98
CA LYS A 102 26.14 -19.76 16.66
C LYS A 102 24.77 -20.31 16.27
N PHE A 103 24.72 -21.44 15.57
CA PHE A 103 23.46 -22.09 15.21
C PHE A 103 22.71 -22.63 16.44
N LYS A 104 23.42 -23.24 17.39
CA LYS A 104 22.85 -23.69 18.68
C LYS A 104 22.33 -22.52 19.51
N GLU A 105 23.11 -21.44 19.62
CA GLU A 105 22.70 -20.20 20.31
C GLU A 105 21.45 -19.58 19.66
N PHE A 106 21.38 -19.57 18.33
CA PHE A 106 20.20 -19.12 17.59
C PHE A 106 18.97 -19.95 17.93
N LEU A 107 19.07 -21.29 17.97
CA LEU A 107 17.94 -22.14 18.31
C LEU A 107 17.48 -21.99 19.76
N GLU A 108 18.40 -21.71 20.68
CA GLU A 108 18.02 -21.40 22.07
C GLU A 108 17.28 -20.05 22.15
N LYS A 109 17.77 -19.02 21.46
CA LYS A 109 17.19 -17.67 21.54
C LYS A 109 15.94 -17.49 20.69
N HIS A 110 15.87 -18.10 19.51
CA HIS A 110 14.84 -17.87 18.49
C HIS A 110 14.16 -19.14 18.00
N GLY A 111 14.55 -20.34 18.47
CA GLY A 111 13.98 -21.60 18.00
C GLY A 111 12.50 -21.80 18.35
N HIS A 112 11.95 -21.02 19.28
CA HIS A 112 10.52 -20.99 19.58
C HIS A 112 9.67 -20.35 18.45
N ARG A 113 10.31 -19.63 17.52
CA ARG A 113 9.66 -19.07 16.34
C ARG A 113 9.58 -20.11 15.23
N GLY A 114 8.84 -19.83 14.18
CA GLY A 114 8.68 -20.78 13.08
C GLY A 114 7.92 -20.19 11.90
N TYR A 115 7.83 -20.97 10.82
CA TYR A 115 6.92 -20.64 9.74
C TYR A 115 5.48 -20.72 10.26
N ARG A 116 4.69 -19.66 10.04
CA ARG A 116 3.32 -19.52 10.59
C ARG A 116 3.26 -19.64 12.12
N GLU A 117 4.12 -18.90 12.82
CA GLU A 117 4.29 -18.94 14.29
C GLU A 117 3.02 -18.76 15.14
N PHE A 118 1.91 -18.29 14.56
CA PHE A 118 0.62 -18.14 15.24
C PHE A 118 -0.36 -19.30 14.99
N ASP A 119 -0.02 -20.25 14.13
CA ASP A 119 -0.83 -21.44 13.84
C ASP A 119 -0.27 -22.63 14.64
N PRO A 120 -0.98 -23.13 15.67
CA PRO A 120 -0.49 -24.20 16.55
C PRO A 120 -0.31 -25.55 15.83
N MET A 121 -0.77 -25.68 14.58
CA MET A 121 -0.52 -26.86 13.75
C MET A 121 0.92 -26.91 13.20
N TYR A 122 1.62 -25.78 13.16
CA TYR A 122 2.93 -25.66 12.52
C TYR A 122 4.08 -25.82 13.52
N LYS A 123 5.12 -26.52 13.09
CA LYS A 123 6.33 -26.77 13.89
C LYS A 123 7.18 -25.51 14.01
N THR A 124 7.70 -25.28 15.20
CA THR A 124 8.73 -24.27 15.47
C THR A 124 10.08 -24.69 14.88
N TRP A 125 11.00 -23.75 14.76
CA TRP A 125 12.36 -24.03 14.28
C TRP A 125 13.17 -24.93 15.21
N LYS A 126 12.83 -25.00 16.50
CA LYS A 126 13.42 -25.96 17.44
C LYS A 126 12.92 -27.38 17.18
N GLU A 127 11.68 -27.53 16.71
CA GLU A 127 11.07 -28.81 16.37
C GLU A 127 11.42 -29.29 14.95
N ASP A 128 11.54 -28.35 14.01
CA ASP A 128 11.97 -28.60 12.62
C ASP A 128 12.90 -27.49 12.11
N PRO A 129 14.23 -27.65 12.25
CA PRO A 129 15.20 -26.65 11.82
C PRO A 129 15.57 -26.74 10.33
N ILE A 130 15.03 -27.70 9.58
CA ILE A 130 15.36 -27.90 8.15
C ILE A 130 15.16 -26.63 7.30
N PRO A 131 14.06 -25.87 7.45
CA PRO A 131 13.85 -24.64 6.67
C PRO A 131 14.98 -23.61 6.86
N LEU A 132 15.56 -23.52 8.06
CA LEU A 132 16.67 -22.61 8.34
C LEU A 132 17.94 -23.01 7.58
N VAL A 133 18.19 -24.32 7.45
CA VAL A 133 19.35 -24.83 6.73
C VAL A 133 19.22 -24.57 5.23
N SER A 134 18.02 -24.73 4.69
CA SER A 134 17.70 -24.37 3.31
C SER A 134 17.97 -22.88 3.05
N GLU A 135 17.57 -22.01 3.99
CA GLU A 135 17.81 -20.57 3.93
C GLU A 135 19.30 -20.20 4.04
N LEU A 136 20.10 -20.92 4.84
CA LEU A 136 21.55 -20.74 4.93
C LEU A 136 22.27 -21.09 3.62
N LYS A 137 21.67 -21.95 2.77
CA LYS A 137 22.24 -22.37 1.48
C LYS A 137 21.87 -21.44 0.34
N THR A 138 20.77 -20.69 0.43
CA THR A 138 20.26 -19.87 -0.67
C THR A 138 21.23 -18.71 -0.98
N PRO A 139 21.84 -18.67 -2.19
CA PRO A 139 22.82 -17.65 -2.51
C PRO A 139 22.14 -16.39 -3.06
N LEU A 140 21.81 -15.43 -2.19
CA LEU A 140 21.81 -14.04 -2.63
C LEU A 140 23.27 -13.61 -2.78
N SER A 141 23.71 -13.33 -4.02
CA SER A 141 25.05 -12.77 -4.28
C SER A 141 25.36 -11.64 -3.29
N TYR A 142 26.52 -11.68 -2.65
CA TYR A 142 26.92 -10.71 -1.61
C TYR A 142 26.66 -9.27 -2.06
N TRP A 143 26.99 -8.96 -3.30
CA TRP A 143 26.80 -7.64 -3.90
C TRP A 143 25.32 -7.33 -4.18
N ARG A 144 24.52 -8.30 -4.59
CA ARG A 144 23.06 -8.12 -4.75
C ARG A 144 22.36 -7.91 -3.42
N ARG A 145 22.73 -8.67 -2.38
CA ARG A 145 22.21 -8.51 -1.01
C ARG A 145 22.61 -7.16 -0.42
N LEU A 146 23.85 -6.74 -0.61
CA LEU A 146 24.33 -5.44 -0.15
C LEU A 146 23.63 -4.30 -0.91
N LEU A 147 23.46 -4.42 -2.23
CA LEU A 147 22.74 -3.46 -3.06
C LEU A 147 21.27 -3.32 -2.62
N ILE A 148 20.57 -4.45 -2.40
CA ILE A 148 19.18 -4.43 -1.94
C ILE A 148 19.10 -3.80 -0.54
N GLN A 149 19.90 -4.26 0.43
CA GLN A 149 19.77 -3.83 1.82
C GLN A 149 20.29 -2.43 2.10
N LYS A 150 21.38 -2.01 1.44
CA LYS A 150 22.06 -0.75 1.74
C LYS A 150 21.69 0.39 0.79
N LEU A 151 21.22 0.06 -0.42
CA LEU A 151 20.89 1.07 -1.43
C LEU A 151 19.41 1.05 -1.77
N LEU A 152 18.91 -0.01 -2.40
CA LEU A 152 17.59 -0.05 -3.03
C LEU A 152 16.46 -0.02 -2.01
N LEU A 153 16.53 -0.81 -0.94
CA LEU A 153 15.47 -0.89 0.07
C LEU A 153 15.31 0.43 0.85
N PRO A 154 16.39 1.07 1.36
CA PRO A 154 16.29 2.43 1.90
C PRO A 154 15.81 3.47 0.88
N TRP A 155 16.08 3.28 -0.42
CA TRP A 155 15.59 4.17 -1.48
C TRP A 155 14.09 4.01 -1.74
N CYS A 156 13.60 2.78 -1.78
CA CYS A 156 12.18 2.47 -1.96
C CYS A 156 11.38 2.93 -0.75
N ARG A 157 11.85 2.61 0.47
CA ARG A 157 11.22 3.06 1.73
C ARG A 157 11.16 4.59 1.83
N ARG A 158 12.26 5.29 1.51
CA ARG A 158 12.25 6.76 1.44
C ARG A 158 11.31 7.27 0.34
N GLY A 159 11.28 6.62 -0.83
CA GLY A 159 10.36 6.97 -1.91
C GLY A 159 8.89 6.89 -1.51
N VAL A 160 8.50 5.80 -0.87
CA VAL A 160 7.16 5.60 -0.30
C VAL A 160 6.89 6.63 0.80
N GLY A 161 7.84 6.86 1.71
CA GLY A 161 7.74 7.89 2.74
C GLY A 161 7.49 9.29 2.18
N TYR A 162 8.25 9.70 1.15
CA TYR A 162 8.04 10.99 0.49
C TYR A 162 6.70 11.05 -0.28
N ARG A 163 6.25 9.95 -0.87
CA ARG A 163 4.94 9.87 -1.52
C ARG A 163 3.82 10.09 -0.51
N GLU A 164 3.84 9.37 0.61
CA GLU A 164 2.83 9.54 1.67
C GLU A 164 2.90 10.95 2.29
N LEU A 165 4.09 11.49 2.50
CA LEU A 165 4.28 12.86 2.99
C LEU A 165 3.72 13.91 2.02
N SER A 166 3.98 13.74 0.71
CA SER A 166 3.44 14.67 -0.32
C SER A 166 1.91 14.62 -0.38
N LYS A 167 1.31 13.43 -0.24
CA LYS A 167 -0.14 13.24 -0.16
C LYS A 167 -0.71 13.92 1.09
N HIS A 168 -0.04 13.78 2.23
CA HIS A 168 -0.42 14.47 3.47
C HIS A 168 -0.48 15.99 3.28
N PHE A 169 0.55 16.61 2.70
CA PHE A 169 0.56 18.06 2.45
C PHE A 169 -0.54 18.52 1.48
N LEU A 170 -0.83 17.72 0.44
CA LEU A 170 -1.92 18.01 -0.49
C LEU A 170 -3.28 18.00 0.22
N ILE A 171 -3.53 16.99 1.06
CA ILE A 171 -4.77 16.88 1.86
C ILE A 171 -4.86 18.03 2.86
N TRP A 172 -3.75 18.37 3.52
CA TRP A 172 -3.69 19.48 4.47
C TRP A 172 -3.98 20.83 3.79
N MET A 173 -3.39 21.09 2.63
CA MET A 173 -3.67 22.28 1.82
C MET A 173 -5.15 22.33 1.43
N ASN A 174 -5.72 21.21 0.95
CA ASN A 174 -7.15 21.15 0.61
C ASN A 174 -8.03 21.45 1.84
N ASN A 175 -7.62 21.05 3.04
CA ASN A 175 -8.31 21.44 4.27
C ASN A 175 -8.29 22.96 4.53
N LYS A 176 -7.17 23.63 4.24
CA LYS A 176 -7.09 25.10 4.34
C LYS A 176 -7.98 25.79 3.32
N TYR A 177 -8.05 25.31 2.08
CA TYR A 177 -9.01 25.82 1.09
C TYR A 177 -10.45 25.60 1.54
N ARG A 178 -10.80 24.40 2.04
CA ARG A 178 -12.15 24.13 2.58
C ARG A 178 -12.55 25.11 3.68
N GLN A 179 -11.63 25.45 4.59
CA GLN A 179 -11.88 26.45 5.63
C GLN A 179 -12.10 27.84 5.03
N GLY A 180 -11.25 28.27 4.09
CA GLY A 180 -11.40 29.54 3.38
C GLY A 180 -12.73 29.64 2.63
N PHE A 181 -13.10 28.61 1.87
CA PHE A 181 -14.37 28.54 1.15
C PHE A 181 -15.59 28.58 2.07
N ARG A 182 -15.54 27.95 3.25
CA ARG A 182 -16.63 28.05 4.23
C ARG A 182 -16.77 29.44 4.83
N LEU A 183 -15.68 30.18 4.99
CA LEU A 183 -15.73 31.57 5.45
C LEU A 183 -16.30 32.47 4.35
N LEU A 184 -15.79 32.32 3.13
CA LEU A 184 -16.27 33.05 1.96
C LEU A 184 -17.76 32.78 1.71
N SER A 185 -18.21 31.54 1.77
CA SER A 185 -19.62 31.19 1.55
C SER A 185 -20.54 31.84 2.58
N LYS A 186 -20.15 31.88 3.86
CA LYS A 186 -20.89 32.60 4.91
C LYS A 186 -20.93 34.11 4.64
N GLN A 187 -19.82 34.69 4.18
CA GLN A 187 -19.75 36.11 3.86
C GLN A 187 -20.63 36.48 2.66
N MET A 188 -20.60 35.68 1.60
CA MET A 188 -21.45 35.88 0.41
C MET A 188 -22.95 35.78 0.74
N VAL A 189 -23.33 34.96 1.72
CA VAL A 189 -24.71 34.93 2.22
C VAL A 189 -25.06 36.20 2.99
N LYS A 190 -24.17 36.71 3.85
CA LYS A 190 -24.38 37.98 4.57
C LYS A 190 -24.53 39.16 3.62
N GLU A 191 -23.81 39.14 2.51
CA GLU A 191 -23.89 40.16 1.46
C GLU A 191 -25.07 39.96 0.50
N GLY A 192 -25.93 38.95 0.72
CA GLY A 192 -27.10 38.68 -0.10
C GLY A 192 -26.79 38.10 -1.49
N LEU A 193 -25.55 37.67 -1.75
CA LEU A 193 -25.13 37.12 -3.03
C LEU A 193 -25.60 35.68 -3.22
N LEU A 194 -25.71 34.94 -2.12
CA LEU A 194 -26.13 33.54 -2.11
C LEU A 194 -27.26 33.32 -1.10
N PRO A 195 -28.22 32.42 -1.40
CA PRO A 195 -29.32 32.13 -0.48
C PRO A 195 -28.87 31.29 0.72
N THR A 196 -27.88 30.40 0.54
CA THR A 196 -27.35 29.54 1.61
C THR A 196 -25.85 29.33 1.43
N ALA A 197 -25.12 29.03 2.52
CA ALA A 197 -23.68 28.81 2.45
C ALA A 197 -23.32 27.59 1.59
N ASP A 198 -24.19 26.57 1.53
CA ASP A 198 -23.97 25.38 0.72
C ASP A 198 -24.06 25.66 -0.78
N SER A 199 -24.81 26.70 -1.19
CA SER A 199 -24.91 27.12 -2.59
C SER A 199 -23.56 27.44 -3.20
N PHE A 200 -22.58 27.85 -2.39
CA PHE A 200 -21.22 28.15 -2.82
C PHE A 200 -20.54 26.97 -3.52
N PHE A 201 -20.74 25.75 -3.03
CA PHE A 201 -20.07 24.55 -3.57
C PHE A 201 -20.61 24.09 -4.93
N TYR A 202 -21.64 24.75 -5.45
CA TYR A 202 -22.19 24.52 -6.79
C TYR A 202 -21.85 25.63 -7.78
N LEU A 203 -21.02 26.60 -7.38
CA LEU A 203 -20.46 27.62 -8.27
C LEU A 203 -19.19 27.10 -8.93
N THR A 204 -18.93 27.55 -10.15
CA THR A 204 -17.58 27.44 -10.75
C THR A 204 -16.68 28.55 -10.23
N THR A 205 -15.36 28.41 -10.36
CA THR A 205 -14.41 29.45 -9.95
C THR A 205 -14.68 30.79 -10.63
N ASN A 206 -15.04 30.78 -11.92
CA ASN A 206 -15.35 31.99 -12.69
C ASN A 206 -16.66 32.63 -12.20
N GLU A 207 -17.65 31.83 -11.80
CA GLU A 207 -18.90 32.35 -11.23
C GLU A 207 -18.66 32.95 -9.82
N VAL A 208 -17.78 32.35 -9.02
CA VAL A 208 -17.34 32.96 -7.74
C VAL A 208 -16.65 34.29 -7.99
N GLU A 209 -15.71 34.35 -8.92
CA GLU A 209 -15.00 35.58 -9.30
C GLU A 209 -15.96 36.67 -9.80
N ALA A 210 -16.89 36.33 -10.69
CA ALA A 210 -17.90 37.27 -11.20
C ALA A 210 -18.74 37.87 -10.05
N LEU A 211 -19.25 37.02 -9.14
CA LEU A 211 -20.01 37.48 -7.97
C LEU A 211 -19.17 38.38 -7.04
N CYS A 212 -17.89 38.04 -6.81
CA CYS A 212 -16.97 38.86 -6.02
C CYS A 212 -16.67 40.21 -6.68
N ASN A 213 -16.60 40.25 -8.02
CA ASN A 213 -16.35 41.47 -8.79
C ASN A 213 -17.60 42.35 -8.96
N GLY A 214 -18.72 41.96 -8.37
CA GLY A 214 -19.96 42.75 -8.36
C GLY A 214 -20.99 42.36 -9.42
N ASP A 215 -20.75 41.31 -10.21
CA ASP A 215 -21.75 40.78 -11.14
C ASP A 215 -22.94 40.20 -10.35
N ARG A 216 -24.15 40.45 -10.84
CA ARG A 216 -25.41 40.01 -10.23
C ARG A 216 -26.30 39.26 -11.22
N ASP A 217 -25.70 38.61 -12.24
CA ASP A 217 -26.43 37.77 -13.20
C ASP A 217 -27.33 36.72 -12.50
N PRO A 218 -28.66 36.82 -12.63
CA PRO A 218 -29.59 35.89 -12.01
C PRO A 218 -29.47 34.45 -12.55
N LEU A 219 -28.87 34.26 -13.75
CA LEU A 219 -28.64 32.94 -14.32
C LEU A 219 -27.60 32.14 -13.54
N ILE A 220 -26.69 32.80 -12.80
CA ILE A 220 -25.74 32.11 -11.90
C ILE A 220 -26.51 31.33 -10.84
N LEU A 221 -27.50 31.96 -10.19
CA LEU A 221 -28.32 31.30 -9.16
C LEU A 221 -29.24 30.21 -9.75
N ALA A 222 -29.69 30.37 -10.99
CA ALA A 222 -30.44 29.33 -11.69
C ALA A 222 -29.56 28.08 -11.95
N ARG A 223 -28.32 28.28 -12.41
CA ARG A 223 -27.33 27.20 -12.63
C ARG A 223 -26.96 26.50 -11.33
N VAL A 224 -26.72 27.25 -10.25
CA VAL A 224 -26.45 26.70 -8.91
C VAL A 224 -27.59 25.79 -8.45
N ARG A 225 -28.85 26.25 -8.55
CA ARG A 225 -30.02 25.44 -8.20
C ARG A 225 -30.12 24.18 -9.06
N HIS A 226 -29.87 24.29 -10.36
CA HIS A 226 -29.87 23.16 -11.27
C HIS A 226 -28.81 22.11 -10.89
N ARG A 227 -27.56 22.53 -10.64
CA ARG A 227 -26.47 21.64 -10.20
C ARG A 227 -26.77 20.99 -8.85
N LYS A 228 -27.26 21.76 -7.88
CA LYS A 228 -27.66 21.24 -6.56
C LYS A 228 -28.73 20.16 -6.66
N ARG A 229 -29.70 20.31 -7.57
CA ARG A 229 -30.75 19.31 -7.83
C ARG A 229 -30.20 18.04 -8.49
N LEU A 230 -29.23 18.16 -9.40
CA LEU A 230 -28.65 17.02 -10.11
C LEU A 230 -27.62 16.24 -9.28
N TYR A 231 -26.93 16.90 -8.35
CA TYR A 231 -25.83 16.31 -7.60
C TYR A 231 -26.17 14.96 -6.94
N PRO A 232 -27.29 14.78 -6.21
CA PRO A 232 -27.62 13.50 -5.59
C PRO A 232 -27.80 12.33 -6.57
N LYS A 233 -28.19 12.63 -7.83
CA LYS A 233 -28.26 11.63 -8.89
C LYS A 233 -26.86 11.28 -9.41
N MET A 234 -26.03 12.30 -9.64
CA MET A 234 -24.68 12.14 -10.18
C MET A 234 -23.72 11.46 -9.21
N ASP A 235 -23.86 11.72 -7.91
CA ASP A 235 -23.04 11.15 -6.84
C ASP A 235 -23.16 9.62 -6.76
N LYS A 236 -24.27 9.06 -7.24
CA LYS A 236 -24.51 7.62 -7.32
C LYS A 236 -23.83 6.94 -8.51
N TYR A 237 -23.27 7.68 -9.47
CA TYR A 237 -22.70 7.09 -10.68
C TYR A 237 -21.37 6.39 -10.38
N LYS A 238 -21.24 5.13 -10.80
CA LYS A 238 -20.00 4.33 -10.68
C LYS A 238 -19.38 4.16 -12.06
N PHE A 239 -18.20 4.71 -12.31
CA PHE A 239 -17.54 4.60 -13.62
C PHE A 239 -16.52 3.46 -13.65
N GLU A 240 -16.14 3.02 -14.86
CA GLU A 240 -14.97 2.18 -15.05
C GLU A 240 -13.69 2.94 -14.69
N GLU A 241 -12.66 2.21 -14.25
CA GLU A 241 -11.36 2.80 -13.88
C GLU A 241 -10.67 3.44 -15.09
N PHE A 242 -10.87 2.87 -16.28
CA PHE A 242 -10.40 3.41 -17.54
C PHE A 242 -11.57 3.69 -18.47
N ILE A 243 -11.71 4.95 -18.86
CA ILE A 243 -12.71 5.38 -19.84
C ILE A 243 -11.99 5.55 -21.17
N LYS A 244 -12.39 4.77 -22.18
CA LYS A 244 -11.85 4.86 -23.54
C LYS A 244 -12.91 5.45 -24.46
N GLY A 245 -12.60 6.55 -25.12
CA GLY A 245 -13.51 7.23 -26.04
C GLY A 245 -14.35 8.34 -25.38
N PRO A 246 -15.26 8.96 -26.15
CA PRO A 246 -16.01 10.15 -25.71
C PRO A 246 -17.17 9.84 -24.77
N GLU A 247 -17.59 8.58 -24.65
CA GLU A 247 -18.75 8.19 -23.84
C GLU A 247 -18.34 7.78 -22.42
N MET A 248 -18.96 8.42 -21.43
CA MET A 248 -18.82 8.11 -20.01
C MET A 248 -20.12 7.48 -19.50
N ILE A 249 -20.29 6.18 -19.71
CA ILE A 249 -21.48 5.45 -19.23
C ILE A 249 -21.19 4.89 -17.83
N PRO A 250 -21.98 5.24 -16.79
CA PRO A 250 -21.83 4.62 -15.48
C PRO A 250 -22.13 3.12 -15.54
N ARG A 251 -21.32 2.30 -14.88
CA ARG A 251 -21.54 0.85 -14.75
C ARG A 251 -22.89 0.49 -14.15
N ASN A 252 -23.41 1.35 -13.28
CA ASN A 252 -24.69 1.14 -12.60
C ASN A 252 -25.90 1.70 -13.37
N PHE A 253 -25.73 2.06 -14.65
CA PHE A 253 -26.85 2.35 -15.56
C PHE A 253 -27.44 1.09 -16.18
N GLU A 254 -26.65 0.02 -16.28
CA GLU A 254 -27.06 -1.26 -16.85
C GLU A 254 -26.99 -2.31 -15.75
N ASP A 255 -28.07 -3.05 -15.54
CA ASP A 255 -28.05 -4.24 -14.69
C ASP A 255 -27.14 -5.28 -15.36
N ARG A 256 -25.84 -5.24 -15.05
CA ARG A 256 -24.91 -6.31 -15.42
C ARG A 256 -25.29 -7.54 -14.60
N ILE A 257 -26.20 -8.35 -15.15
CA ILE A 257 -26.41 -9.72 -14.69
C ILE A 257 -25.11 -10.45 -14.97
N ILE A 258 -24.30 -10.68 -13.94
CA ILE A 258 -23.15 -11.58 -14.03
C ILE A 258 -23.73 -12.99 -14.05
N PRO A 259 -23.73 -13.72 -15.18
CA PRO A 259 -24.21 -15.08 -15.18
C PRO A 259 -23.36 -15.90 -14.20
N PRO A 260 -23.96 -16.67 -13.28
CA PRO A 260 -23.20 -17.56 -12.42
C PRO A 260 -22.41 -18.52 -13.30
N ASN A 261 -21.13 -18.75 -12.97
CA ASN A 261 -20.30 -19.70 -13.70
C ASN A 261 -21.00 -21.08 -13.69
N LEU A 262 -21.48 -21.52 -14.85
CA LEU A 262 -22.12 -22.82 -15.04
C LEU A 262 -21.09 -23.92 -14.80
N GLY A 263 -21.11 -24.52 -13.61
CA GLY A 263 -20.30 -25.71 -13.31
C GLY A 263 -20.31 -26.13 -11.84
N THR A 264 -20.41 -25.18 -10.90
CA THR A 264 -20.20 -25.49 -9.47
C THR A 264 -21.23 -24.89 -8.51
N GLY A 265 -22.20 -24.09 -8.99
CA GLY A 265 -23.17 -23.42 -8.12
C GLY A 265 -22.55 -22.37 -7.18
N MET A 266 -21.26 -22.06 -7.33
CA MET A 266 -20.54 -21.09 -6.50
C MET A 266 -20.22 -19.84 -7.32
N VAL A 267 -20.59 -18.67 -6.78
CA VAL A 267 -20.18 -17.37 -7.31
C VAL A 267 -18.73 -17.11 -6.87
N GLN A 268 -17.81 -17.08 -7.82
CA GLN A 268 -16.41 -16.75 -7.58
C GLN A 268 -16.10 -15.34 -8.11
N MET A 269 -15.57 -14.48 -7.25
CA MET A 269 -15.03 -13.17 -7.64
C MET A 269 -13.50 -13.22 -7.71
N LYS A 270 -12.90 -12.52 -8.67
CA LYS A 270 -11.45 -12.38 -8.81
C LYS A 270 -11.05 -10.94 -8.48
N GLY A 271 -9.93 -10.77 -7.79
CA GLY A 271 -9.35 -9.46 -7.45
C GLY A 271 -7.82 -9.54 -7.39
N THR A 272 -7.18 -8.40 -7.14
CA THR A 272 -5.73 -8.33 -6.96
C THR A 272 -5.35 -8.88 -5.58
N PRO A 273 -4.41 -9.85 -5.46
CA PRO A 273 -3.97 -10.34 -4.17
C PRO A 273 -3.20 -9.24 -3.42
N VAL A 274 -3.61 -8.96 -2.18
CA VAL A 274 -2.99 -7.92 -1.32
C VAL A 274 -2.22 -8.54 -0.16
N SER A 275 -2.71 -9.65 0.40
CA SER A 275 -2.08 -10.39 1.49
C SER A 275 -2.22 -11.88 1.23
N ASN A 276 -1.17 -12.63 1.53
CA ASN A 276 -1.22 -14.08 1.49
C ASN A 276 -2.10 -14.64 2.62
N GLY A 277 -2.93 -15.63 2.29
CA GLY A 277 -3.80 -16.30 3.25
C GLY A 277 -5.05 -16.86 2.59
N SER A 278 -5.62 -17.90 3.19
CA SER A 278 -6.94 -18.41 2.83
C SER A 278 -7.76 -18.50 4.11
N ILE A 279 -8.93 -17.85 4.11
CA ILE A 279 -9.83 -17.82 5.26
C ILE A 279 -11.26 -18.06 4.79
N LYS A 280 -12.03 -18.80 5.59
CA LYS A 280 -13.48 -18.91 5.46
C LYS A 280 -14.12 -18.20 6.64
N ALA A 281 -14.82 -17.11 6.38
CA ALA A 281 -15.48 -16.31 7.39
C ALA A 281 -16.82 -15.77 6.87
N ARG A 282 -17.66 -15.27 7.77
CA ARG A 282 -18.84 -14.48 7.41
C ARG A 282 -18.38 -13.19 6.72
N VAL A 283 -18.96 -12.88 5.56
CA VAL A 283 -18.74 -11.59 4.89
C VAL A 283 -19.68 -10.56 5.50
N CYS A 284 -19.11 -9.44 5.93
CA CYS A 284 -19.87 -8.28 6.38
C CYS A 284 -19.67 -7.16 5.36
N VAL A 285 -20.76 -6.66 4.78
CA VAL A 285 -20.74 -5.58 3.79
C VAL A 285 -21.23 -4.32 4.48
N SER A 286 -20.41 -3.27 4.41
CA SER A 286 -20.74 -1.94 4.91
C SER A 286 -20.23 -0.92 3.91
N GLU A 287 -21.09 0.04 3.56
CA GLU A 287 -20.76 1.12 2.64
C GLU A 287 -20.36 2.41 3.39
N ASP A 288 -20.74 2.52 4.67
CA ASP A 288 -20.43 3.66 5.53
C ASP A 288 -19.88 3.20 6.89
N ILE A 289 -18.87 3.91 7.41
CA ILE A 289 -18.24 3.62 8.70
C ILE A 289 -19.22 3.66 9.89
N THR A 290 -20.33 4.38 9.76
CA THR A 290 -21.40 4.42 10.76
C THR A 290 -22.16 3.10 10.89
N GLU A 291 -22.08 2.23 9.88
CA GLU A 291 -22.65 0.89 9.93
C GLU A 291 -21.75 -0.11 10.67
N ALA A 292 -20.53 0.29 11.05
CA ALA A 292 -19.56 -0.58 11.72
C ALA A 292 -20.09 -1.16 13.04
N ASP A 293 -20.92 -0.40 13.77
CA ASP A 293 -21.53 -0.87 15.02
C ASP A 293 -22.54 -2.00 14.81
N ASN A 294 -23.09 -2.13 13.59
CA ASN A 294 -24.03 -3.21 13.21
C ASN A 294 -23.31 -4.48 12.72
N ILE A 295 -21.97 -4.44 12.65
CA ILE A 295 -21.13 -5.57 12.25
C ILE A 295 -20.69 -6.35 13.51
N GLN A 296 -21.64 -7.03 14.16
CA GLN A 296 -21.37 -8.03 15.20
C GLN A 296 -21.93 -9.41 14.80
#